data_AF-A0A6A5ZET6-F1
#
_entry.id   AF-A0A6A5ZET6-F1
#
_cell.length_a   1.000
_cell.length_b   1.000
_cell.length_c   1.000
_cell.angle_alpha   90.00
_cell.angle_beta   90.00
_cell.angle_gamma   90.00
#
_symmetry.space_group_name_H-M   'P 1'
#
loop_
_entity.id
_entity.type
_entity.pdbx_description
1 polymer ?
#
loop_
_entity_poly.entity_id
_entity_poly.type
_entity_poly.pdbx_seq_one_letter_code
_entity_poly.pdbx_strand_id
1 'polypeptide(L)'
;MKRAILNNSCAAVVNTAGPAALPPWGKSDLPTIFRAVLEAVRDAEADRQRPLRVWFLGGLGVLYYPCSETMLSNYIPIYLAHRQNFRLLKAFPPDTVDWSMLCLSNMTPESSNINVPTESSRSKPIASAATPPLW
;
A
#
# COMPACT_ATOMS: atom_id res chain seq x y z
N MET A 1 4.43 -6.27 13.80
CA MET A 1 5.04 -5.33 12.83
C MET A 1 5.95 -4.30 13.49
N LYS A 2 5.49 -3.49 14.45
CA LYS A 2 6.31 -2.49 15.19
C LYS A 2 7.70 -3.00 15.63
N ARG A 3 7.75 -4.11 16.35
CA ARG A 3 9.02 -4.73 16.79
C ARG A 3 9.98 -5.01 15.64
N ALA A 4 9.48 -5.46 14.48
CA ALA A 4 10.32 -5.71 13.32
C ALA A 4 10.88 -4.41 12.73
N ILE A 5 10.08 -3.35 12.66
CA ILE A 5 10.51 -2.01 12.22
C ILE A 5 11.64 -1.50 13.10
N LEU A 6 11.47 -1.58 14.43
CA LEU A 6 12.44 -1.08 15.40
C LEU A 6 13.73 -1.93 15.41
N ASN A 7 13.61 -3.26 15.49
CA ASN A 7 14.76 -4.15 15.57
C ASN A 7 15.65 -4.11 14.32
N ASN A 8 15.10 -3.79 13.16
CA ASN A 8 15.84 -3.71 11.90
C ASN A 8 16.16 -2.27 11.48
N SER A 9 15.89 -1.27 12.32
CA SER A 9 16.10 0.15 12.01
C SER A 9 15.53 0.56 10.63
N CYS A 10 14.33 0.07 10.29
CA CYS A 10 13.78 0.27 8.95
C CYS A 10 13.57 1.77 8.66
N ALA A 11 14.10 2.24 7.52
CA ALA A 11 13.87 3.61 7.06
C ALA A 11 12.48 3.79 6.42
N ALA A 12 11.89 2.71 5.92
CA ALA A 12 10.59 2.70 5.29
C ALA A 12 9.89 1.33 5.37
N VAL A 13 8.59 1.32 5.11
CA VAL A 13 7.74 0.12 5.06
C VAL A 13 7.01 0.07 3.72
N VAL A 14 7.02 -1.09 3.05
CA VAL A 14 6.20 -1.34 1.85
C VAL A 14 5.19 -2.42 2.20
N ASN A 15 3.90 -2.06 2.23
CA ASN A 15 2.81 -2.99 2.49
C ASN A 15 2.22 -3.53 1.19
N THR A 16 2.53 -4.78 0.89
CA THR A 16 1.94 -5.57 -0.20
C THR A 16 0.99 -6.65 0.31
N ALA A 17 0.75 -6.70 1.63
CA ALA A 17 -0.01 -7.77 2.26
C ALA A 17 -1.52 -7.56 2.18
N GLY A 18 -2.23 -8.68 2.02
CA GLY A 18 -3.68 -8.76 2.07
C GLY A 18 -4.31 -8.96 0.68
N PRO A 19 -5.03 -10.07 0.44
CA PRO A 19 -5.76 -10.24 -0.80
C PRO A 19 -7.02 -9.36 -0.79
N ALA A 20 -7.22 -8.58 -1.85
CA ALA A 20 -8.50 -7.92 -2.09
C ALA A 20 -9.50 -8.94 -2.67
N ALA A 21 -10.71 -8.99 -2.13
CA ALA A 21 -11.75 -9.89 -2.61
C ALA A 21 -12.52 -9.27 -3.80
N LEU A 22 -12.93 -10.13 -4.74
CA LEU A 22 -13.83 -9.77 -5.85
C LEU A 22 -15.28 -10.11 -5.50
N PRO A 23 -16.26 -9.22 -5.73
CA PRO A 23 -17.67 -9.58 -5.58
C PRO A 23 -18.09 -10.72 -6.53
N PRO A 24 -19.07 -11.57 -6.16
CA PRO A 24 -19.70 -11.70 -4.85
C PRO A 24 -18.89 -12.48 -3.80
N TRP A 25 -17.69 -12.98 -4.15
CA TRP A 25 -16.98 -13.95 -3.33
C TRP A 25 -16.07 -13.30 -2.29
N GLY A 26 -16.44 -13.52 -1.03
CA GLY A 26 -15.52 -13.51 0.10
C GLY A 26 -15.44 -12.22 0.89
N LYS A 27 -15.11 -12.39 2.18
CA LYS A 27 -14.59 -11.31 3.03
C LYS A 27 -13.10 -11.18 2.76
N SER A 28 -12.59 -9.96 2.79
CA SER A 28 -11.16 -9.69 2.69
C SER A 28 -10.68 -9.14 4.02
N ASP A 29 -9.59 -9.70 4.53
CA ASP A 29 -8.90 -9.16 5.72
C ASP A 29 -8.03 -7.95 5.39
N LEU A 30 -8.01 -7.52 4.12
CA LEU A 30 -7.20 -6.38 3.67
C LEU A 30 -7.43 -5.12 4.51
N PRO A 31 -8.65 -4.69 4.85
CA PRO A 31 -8.84 -3.50 5.69
C PRO A 31 -8.24 -3.66 7.10
N THR A 32 -8.34 -4.85 7.67
CA THR A 32 -7.79 -5.18 9.00
C THR A 32 -6.26 -5.18 8.96
N ILE A 33 -5.66 -5.86 7.98
CA ILE A 33 -4.21 -5.89 7.76
C ILE A 33 -3.67 -4.48 7.53
N PHE A 34 -4.34 -3.71 6.67
CA PHE A 34 -3.95 -2.35 6.34
C PHE A 34 -3.92 -1.45 7.58
N ARG A 35 -4.97 -1.49 8.39
CA ARG A 35 -5.05 -0.73 9.64
C ARG A 35 -3.93 -1.14 10.60
N ALA A 36 -3.72 -2.44 10.80
CA ALA A 36 -2.69 -2.94 11.70
C ALA A 36 -1.27 -2.51 11.26
N VAL A 37 -1.00 -2.45 9.95
CA VAL A 37 0.29 -1.94 9.44
C VAL A 37 0.42 -0.44 9.70
N LEU A 38 -0.63 0.34 9.42
CA LEU A 38 -0.62 1.78 9.62
C LEU A 38 -0.44 2.17 11.10
N GLU A 39 -1.15 1.49 12.00
CA GLU A 39 -1.00 1.67 13.45
C GLU A 39 0.43 1.30 13.90
N ALA A 40 0.96 0.17 13.43
CA ALA A 40 2.32 -0.24 13.76
C ALA A 40 3.40 0.72 13.25
N VAL A 41 3.19 1.35 12.09
CA VAL A 41 4.06 2.40 11.54
C VAL A 41 4.04 3.62 12.44
N ARG A 42 2.85 4.13 12.76
CA ARG A 42 2.67 5.30 13.62
C ARG A 42 3.29 5.08 15.01
N ASP A 43 3.04 3.92 15.60
CA ASP A 43 3.57 3.59 16.92
C ASP A 43 5.10 3.39 16.89
N ALA A 44 5.67 2.99 15.75
CA ALA A 44 7.13 2.92 15.59
C ALA A 44 7.75 4.30 15.38
N GLU A 45 7.09 5.20 14.64
CA GLU A 45 7.52 6.61 14.48
C GLU A 45 7.57 7.35 15.80
N ALA A 46 6.55 7.15 16.65
CA ALA A 46 6.48 7.73 17.98
C ALA A 46 7.68 7.30 18.86
N ASP A 47 7.97 5.99 18.91
CA ASP A 47 9.07 5.44 19.72
C ASP A 47 10.44 5.90 19.23
N ARG A 48 10.64 5.99 17.91
CA ARG A 48 11.93 6.30 17.32
C ARG A 48 12.20 7.79 17.16
N GLN A 49 11.17 8.62 17.34
CA GLN A 49 11.20 10.08 17.15
C GLN A 49 11.79 10.51 15.80
N ARG A 50 11.52 9.74 14.73
CA ARG A 50 11.95 10.03 13.35
C ARG A 50 10.85 9.66 12.37
N PRO A 51 10.63 10.40 11.28
CA PRO A 51 9.60 10.08 10.28
C PRO A 51 9.90 8.77 9.54
N LEU A 52 8.92 7.87 9.40
CA LEU A 52 8.96 6.60 8.67
C LEU A 52 8.08 6.73 7.43
N ARG A 53 8.68 6.55 6.26
CA ARG A 53 7.90 6.53 5.02
C ARG A 53 7.20 5.18 4.84
N VAL A 54 5.93 5.19 4.50
CA VAL A 54 5.16 3.98 4.20
C VAL A 54 4.55 4.01 2.80
N TRP A 55 4.71 2.91 2.06
CA TRP A 55 4.04 2.69 0.78
C TRP A 55 2.98 1.60 0.93
N PHE A 56 1.80 1.87 0.40
CA PHE A 56 0.71 0.91 0.33
C PHE A 56 0.39 0.54 -1.11
N LEU A 57 0.03 -0.72 -1.35
CA LEU A 57 -0.58 -1.11 -2.62
C LEU A 57 -2.10 -0.85 -2.59
N GLY A 58 -2.58 -0.22 -3.66
CA GLY A 58 -3.99 -0.03 -3.98
C GLY A 58 -4.30 -0.59 -5.36
N GLY A 59 -5.57 -0.94 -5.60
CA GLY A 59 -6.05 -1.24 -6.94
C GLY A 59 -6.38 0.02 -7.73
N LEU A 60 -6.26 -0.03 -9.06
CA LEU A 60 -6.59 1.06 -9.99
C LEU A 60 -7.95 1.73 -9.70
N GLY A 61 -8.92 0.96 -9.17
CA GLY A 61 -10.25 1.43 -8.82
C GLY A 61 -10.31 2.62 -7.85
N VAL A 62 -9.24 2.92 -7.08
CA VAL A 62 -9.21 4.09 -6.18
C VAL A 62 -8.82 5.39 -6.87
N LEU A 63 -8.31 5.33 -8.12
CA LEU A 63 -8.01 6.53 -8.89
C LEU A 63 -9.29 7.23 -9.33
N TYR A 64 -9.20 8.55 -9.47
CA TYR A 64 -10.27 9.36 -10.06
C TYR A 64 -10.20 9.31 -11.58
N TYR A 65 -11.38 9.34 -12.22
CA TYR A 65 -11.48 9.54 -13.65
C TYR A 65 -11.03 10.97 -14.00
N PRO A 66 -10.22 11.18 -15.06
CA PRO A 66 -9.72 12.50 -15.43
C PRO A 66 -10.82 13.55 -15.51
N CYS A 67 -10.53 14.76 -15.03
CA CYS A 67 -11.49 15.88 -14.98
C CYS A 67 -12.76 15.59 -14.15
N SER A 68 -12.72 14.65 -13.23
CA SER A 68 -13.84 14.35 -12.33
C SER A 68 -13.36 14.00 -10.92
N GLU A 69 -14.30 14.04 -9.96
CA GLU A 69 -14.11 13.50 -8.60
C GLU A 69 -14.67 12.08 -8.45
N THR A 70 -14.94 11.42 -9.58
CA THR A 70 -15.55 10.09 -9.59
C THR A 70 -14.46 9.02 -9.63
N MET A 71 -14.45 8.13 -8.65
CA MET A 71 -13.51 7.00 -8.62
C MET A 71 -13.83 6.00 -9.75
N LEU A 72 -12.82 5.38 -10.35
CA LEU A 72 -12.99 4.31 -11.34
C LEU A 72 -13.85 3.15 -10.81
N SER A 73 -13.71 2.84 -9.52
CA SER A 73 -14.52 1.82 -8.83
C SER A 73 -16.00 2.16 -8.66
N ASN A 74 -16.45 3.37 -9.03
CA ASN A 74 -17.89 3.65 -9.15
C ASN A 74 -18.49 3.06 -10.43
N TYR A 75 -17.70 2.92 -11.49
CA TYR A 75 -18.14 2.31 -12.75
C TYR A 75 -17.87 0.81 -12.79
N ILE A 76 -16.74 0.38 -12.21
CA ILE A 76 -16.32 -1.03 -12.16
C ILE A 76 -16.10 -1.41 -10.69
N PRO A 77 -17.14 -1.92 -9.97
CA PRO A 77 -17.12 -2.07 -8.52
C PRO A 77 -16.35 -3.30 -8.04
N ILE A 78 -15.09 -3.43 -8.45
CA ILE A 78 -14.18 -4.51 -8.04
C ILE A 78 -13.22 -4.02 -6.96
N TYR A 79 -12.79 -4.93 -6.08
CA TYR A 79 -11.79 -4.66 -5.03
C TYR A 79 -12.10 -3.42 -4.16
N LEU A 80 -13.38 -3.25 -3.78
CA LEU A 80 -13.87 -2.07 -3.06
C LEU A 80 -13.21 -1.81 -1.70
N ALA A 81 -12.58 -2.84 -1.11
CA ALA A 81 -11.80 -2.71 0.11
C ALA A 81 -10.71 -1.62 0.02
N HIS A 82 -10.11 -1.42 -1.16
CA HIS A 82 -9.11 -0.35 -1.34
C HIS A 82 -9.70 1.06 -1.15
N ARG A 83 -11.00 1.28 -1.40
CA ARG A 83 -11.66 2.57 -1.14
C ARG A 83 -11.68 2.88 0.35
N GLN A 84 -11.94 1.87 1.18
CA GLN A 84 -11.95 2.03 2.64
C GLN A 84 -10.55 2.39 3.15
N ASN A 85 -9.51 1.72 2.63
CA ASN A 85 -8.12 2.00 2.97
C ASN A 85 -7.67 3.39 2.52
N PHE A 86 -8.05 3.80 1.31
CA PHE A 86 -7.75 5.15 0.81
C PHE A 86 -8.43 6.24 1.65
N ARG A 87 -9.72 6.04 2.01
CA ARG A 87 -10.42 6.96 2.93
C ARG A 87 -9.74 7.03 4.29
N LEU A 88 -9.28 5.89 4.81
CA LEU A 88 -8.56 5.85 6.08
C LEU A 88 -7.29 6.71 6.00
N LEU A 89 -6.46 6.54 4.97
CA LEU A 89 -5.26 7.37 4.77
C LEU A 89 -5.57 8.87 4.64
N LYS A 90 -6.62 9.21 3.88
CA LYS A 90 -7.05 10.60 3.68
C LYS A 90 -7.65 11.26 4.91
N ALA A 91 -8.12 10.47 5.89
CA ALA A 91 -8.67 10.98 7.14
C ALA A 91 -7.59 11.40 8.14
N PHE A 92 -6.32 11.00 7.95
CA PHE A 92 -5.24 11.40 8.84
C PHE A 92 -4.82 12.86 8.59
N PRO A 93 -4.43 13.59 9.66
CA PRO A 93 -3.75 14.87 9.51
C PRO A 93 -2.48 14.73 8.66
N PRO A 94 -2.13 15.73 7.82
CA PRO A 94 -1.03 15.67 6.86
C PRO A 94 0.33 15.25 7.43
N ASP A 95 0.58 15.51 8.72
CA ASP A 95 1.87 15.27 9.37
C ASP A 95 1.89 14.03 10.27
N THR A 96 0.86 13.18 10.18
CA THR A 96 0.76 12.01 11.08
C THR A 96 1.62 10.84 10.62
N VAL A 97 1.68 10.61 9.30
CA VAL A 97 2.44 9.53 8.66
C VAL A 97 2.81 9.98 7.25
N ASP A 98 4.08 9.85 6.85
CA ASP A 98 4.48 10.07 5.45
C ASP A 98 4.13 8.85 4.59
N TRP A 99 3.03 8.94 3.83
CA TRP A 99 2.51 7.82 3.06
C TRP A 99 2.43 8.06 1.56
N SER A 100 2.48 6.97 0.80
CA SER A 100 2.15 6.97 -0.63
C SER A 100 1.40 5.69 -0.99
N MET A 101 0.48 5.78 -1.95
CA MET A 101 -0.26 4.61 -2.44
C MET A 101 0.06 4.38 -3.91
N LEU A 102 0.62 3.20 -4.21
CA LEU A 102 0.84 2.74 -5.58
C LEU A 102 -0.43 2.04 -6.05
N CYS A 103 -1.12 2.65 -7.02
CA CYS A 103 -2.38 2.13 -7.56
C CYS A 103 -2.11 1.31 -8.82
N LEU A 104 -2.16 -0.02 -8.68
CA LEU A 104 -1.81 -0.95 -9.73
C LEU A 104 -3.05 -1.43 -10.48
N SER A 105 -2.90 -1.63 -11.79
CA SER A 105 -3.83 -2.42 -12.60
C SER A 105 -3.51 -3.91 -12.44
N ASN A 106 -3.86 -4.74 -13.42
CA ASN A 106 -3.47 -6.14 -13.44
C ASN A 106 -1.95 -6.26 -13.59
N MET A 107 -1.33 -7.03 -12.69
CA MET A 107 0.07 -7.42 -12.80
C MET A 107 0.16 -8.87 -13.29
N THR A 108 1.10 -9.13 -14.19
CA THR A 108 1.45 -10.49 -14.61
C THR A 108 2.63 -10.96 -13.75
N PRO A 109 2.54 -12.12 -13.08
CA PRO A 109 3.66 -12.67 -12.32
C PRO A 109 4.82 -13.03 -13.27
N GLU A 110 6.06 -12.76 -12.85
CA GLU A 110 7.26 -13.15 -13.60
C GLU A 110 7.41 -14.68 -13.68
N SER A 111 7.00 -15.40 -12.62
CA SER A 111 7.03 -16.85 -12.58
C SER A 111 5.88 -17.40 -11.74
N SER A 112 5.53 -18.68 -11.96
CA SER A 112 4.58 -19.42 -11.12
C SER A 112 5.18 -19.86 -9.77
N ASN A 113 6.50 -19.73 -9.60
CA ASN A 113 7.19 -20.12 -8.38
C ASN A 113 7.11 -19.00 -7.34
N ILE A 114 6.71 -19.34 -6.12
CA ILE A 114 6.78 -18.43 -4.98
C ILE A 114 8.19 -18.49 -4.41
N ASN A 115 9.07 -17.62 -4.91
CA ASN A 115 10.41 -17.44 -4.34
C ASN A 115 10.36 -16.33 -3.29
N VAL A 116 10.50 -16.68 -2.01
CA VAL A 116 10.69 -15.69 -0.95
C VAL A 116 12.17 -15.32 -0.96
N PRO A 117 12.56 -14.04 -1.14
CA PRO A 117 13.95 -13.64 -1.04
C PRO A 117 14.41 -13.78 0.43
N THR A 118 14.95 -14.94 0.80
CA THR A 118 15.55 -15.19 2.12
C THR A 118 16.98 -14.65 2.19
N GLU A 119 17.57 -14.32 1.05
CA GLU A 119 18.88 -13.69 0.93
C GLU A 119 18.76 -12.43 0.06
N SER A 120 19.26 -11.29 0.56
CA SER A 120 19.16 -10.00 -0.14
C SER A 120 20.17 -9.93 -1.29
N SER A 121 19.86 -10.53 -2.45
CA SER A 121 20.75 -10.48 -3.61
C SER A 121 20.40 -9.36 -4.61
N ARG A 122 19.29 -8.64 -4.44
CA ARG A 122 18.89 -7.56 -5.37
C ARG A 122 18.41 -6.28 -4.67
N SER A 123 19.14 -5.21 -5.01
CA SER A 123 18.88 -3.77 -4.97
C SER A 123 17.83 -3.23 -3.98
N LYS A 124 18.27 -2.27 -3.15
CA LYS A 124 17.42 -1.29 -2.47
C LYS A 124 16.29 -0.85 -3.42
N PRO A 125 15.02 -0.84 -3.00
CA PRO A 125 13.94 -0.31 -3.83
C PRO A 125 14.19 1.19 -4.05
N ILE A 126 14.79 1.53 -5.19
CA ILE A 126 14.94 2.90 -5.66
C ILE A 126 13.72 3.17 -6.53
N ALA A 127 12.68 3.76 -5.95
CA ALA A 127 11.62 4.37 -6.73
C ALA A 127 12.02 5.82 -7.03
N SER A 128 12.54 6.07 -8.23
CA SER A 128 12.71 7.40 -8.78
C SER A 128 11.95 7.46 -10.10
N ALA A 129 10.87 8.21 -10.13
CA ALA A 129 10.18 8.54 -11.36
C ALA A 129 10.00 10.06 -11.38
N ALA A 130 10.98 10.78 -11.95
CA ALA A 130 10.81 12.18 -12.33
C ALA A 130 9.98 12.34 -13.62
N THR A 131 9.70 11.21 -14.29
CA THR A 131 8.98 11.17 -15.57
C THR A 131 7.98 10.02 -15.55
N PRO A 132 6.70 10.22 -15.88
CA PRO A 132 5.76 9.13 -16.11
C PRO A 132 6.27 8.25 -17.27
N PRO A 133 6.03 6.91 -17.24
CA PRO A 133 6.34 6.07 -18.37
C PRO A 133 5.49 6.48 -19.60
N LEU A 134 6.08 6.37 -20.79
CA LEU A 134 5.55 6.84 -22.08
C LEU A 134 4.42 5.98 -22.69
N TRP A 135 3.69 5.19 -21.89
CA TRP A 135 2.62 4.32 -22.39
C TRP A 135 1.22 4.88 -22.09
#